data_AF-A0A354W897-F1
#
_entry.id   AF-A0A354W897-F1
#
_cell.length_a   1.000
_cell.length_b   1.000
_cell.length_c   1.000
_cell.angle_alpha   90.00
_cell.angle_beta   90.00
_cell.angle_gamma   90.00
#
_symmetry.space_group_name_H-M   'P 1'
#
loop_
_entity.id
_entity.type
_entity.pdbx_description
1 polymer ?
#
loop_
_entity_poly.entity_id
_entity_poly.type
_entity_poly.pdbx_seq_one_letter_code
_entity_poly.pdbx_strand_id
1 'polypeptide(L)'
;MKNLMIDEDFPAVDLIQPSELETPIYSESNSAEITVYPEREELNSDQEFTIKTSTKIRLALEDLNCFEVVENQFQHWGITFNNAIALQPSNPAFVIKPTTTVIMGAPKGGHLEINFKYPVQKVSGIITSSSATVLSGYDAEGKKVAETGMSVSHHISSDALNFPTAQLKVSGFNLKKVTFGTFDGQLILHHLRVEF
;
A
#
# COMPACT_ATOMS: atom_id res chain seq x y z
N MET A 1 34.77 -70.36 -43.46
CA MET A 1 34.39 -70.26 -42.05
C MET A 1 33.42 -69.10 -41.89
N LYS A 2 32.42 -69.27 -41.02
CA LYS A 2 31.15 -68.54 -40.93
C LYS A 2 31.28 -67.15 -40.30
N ASN A 3 30.17 -66.38 -40.47
CA ASN A 3 29.65 -65.19 -39.76
C ASN A 3 29.61 -63.98 -40.71
N LEU A 4 28.50 -63.60 -41.35
CA LEU A 4 27.11 -63.36 -40.93
C LEU A 4 26.98 -62.25 -39.86
N MET A 5 26.70 -61.03 -40.30
CA MET A 5 25.77 -60.13 -39.62
C MET A 5 25.17 -59.16 -40.64
N ILE A 6 23.84 -59.15 -40.67
CA ILE A 6 22.92 -58.41 -41.52
C ILE A 6 22.50 -57.15 -40.73
N ASP A 7 22.15 -56.08 -41.43
CA ASP A 7 20.94 -55.25 -41.21
C ASP A 7 21.13 -53.94 -41.99
N GLU A 8 20.53 -53.83 -43.19
CA GLU A 8 19.14 -53.42 -43.46
C GLU A 8 19.06 -51.89 -43.51
N ASP A 9 18.94 -51.40 -44.74
CA ASP A 9 18.84 -50.02 -45.16
C ASP A 9 17.36 -49.66 -45.39
N PHE A 10 17.05 -48.35 -45.37
CA PHE A 10 15.75 -47.67 -45.70
C PHE A 10 14.73 -47.41 -44.57
N PRO A 11 13.80 -46.43 -44.73
CA PRO A 11 13.94 -45.06 -45.26
C PRO A 11 13.11 -43.98 -44.50
N ALA A 12 13.21 -42.72 -44.98
CA ALA A 12 12.20 -41.66 -45.00
C ALA A 12 11.62 -41.09 -43.68
N VAL A 13 11.95 -39.82 -43.44
CA VAL A 13 11.28 -38.90 -42.51
C VAL A 13 10.12 -38.23 -43.24
N ASP A 14 8.89 -38.37 -42.72
CA ASP A 14 7.80 -37.44 -43.01
C ASP A 14 6.75 -37.41 -41.88
N LEU A 15 6.45 -36.19 -41.40
CA LEU A 15 5.15 -35.60 -40.98
C LEU A 15 4.28 -36.39 -39.96
N ILE A 16 3.75 -35.86 -38.83
CA ILE A 16 2.83 -34.70 -38.64
C ILE A 16 2.78 -34.29 -37.13
N GLN A 17 2.54 -32.98 -36.94
CA GLN A 17 2.14 -32.07 -35.82
C GLN A 17 1.11 -32.57 -34.76
N PRO A 18 0.55 -31.76 -33.79
CA PRO A 18 0.67 -30.32 -33.46
C PRO A 18 0.70 -29.92 -31.95
N SER A 19 0.83 -28.61 -31.73
CA SER A 19 0.31 -27.81 -30.59
C SER A 19 0.97 -27.96 -29.22
N GLU A 20 1.88 -27.03 -28.90
CA GLU A 20 1.82 -26.35 -27.61
C GLU A 20 1.92 -24.83 -27.82
N LEU A 21 0.85 -24.19 -27.37
CA LEU A 21 0.61 -22.76 -27.36
C LEU A 21 1.54 -22.19 -26.28
N GLU A 22 2.70 -21.63 -26.65
CA GLU A 22 3.51 -20.87 -25.71
C GLU A 22 2.73 -19.61 -25.31
N THR A 23 2.07 -19.69 -24.16
CA THR A 23 1.47 -18.55 -23.48
C THR A 23 2.55 -17.49 -23.26
N PRO A 24 2.31 -16.20 -23.54
CA PRO A 24 3.24 -15.18 -23.14
C PRO A 24 3.22 -15.17 -21.60
N ILE A 25 4.34 -15.61 -21.02
CA ILE A 25 4.65 -15.39 -19.62
C ILE A 25 4.56 -13.88 -19.43
N TYR A 26 3.46 -13.43 -18.80
CA TYR A 26 3.37 -12.08 -18.27
C TYR A 26 4.55 -11.95 -17.33
N SER A 27 5.58 -11.24 -17.79
CA SER A 27 6.69 -10.84 -16.96
C SER A 27 6.08 -10.04 -15.82
N GLU A 28 6.01 -10.63 -14.63
CA GLU A 28 5.82 -9.91 -13.39
C GLU A 28 6.89 -8.83 -13.36
N SER A 29 6.48 -7.63 -13.75
CA SER A 29 7.34 -6.46 -13.68
C SER A 29 7.56 -6.25 -12.20
N ASN A 30 8.73 -6.68 -11.73
CA ASN A 30 9.18 -6.48 -10.36
C ASN A 30 9.46 -4.97 -10.20
N SER A 31 8.38 -4.20 -10.11
CA SER A 31 8.42 -2.76 -9.95
C SER A 31 8.98 -2.49 -8.57
N ALA A 32 10.23 -2.01 -8.53
CA ALA A 32 10.89 -1.63 -7.29
C ALA A 32 10.04 -0.59 -6.55
N GLU A 33 9.83 -0.80 -5.25
CA GLU A 33 9.18 0.20 -4.39
C GLU A 33 10.08 1.44 -4.27
N ILE A 34 9.53 2.61 -4.54
CA ILE A 34 10.22 3.90 -4.43
C ILE A 34 9.78 4.59 -3.13
N THR A 35 10.72 5.14 -2.37
CA THR A 35 10.37 6.01 -1.23
C THR A 35 10.20 7.44 -1.72
N VAL A 36 9.07 8.07 -1.38
CA VAL A 36 8.73 9.45 -1.74
C VAL A 36 8.71 10.33 -0.50
N TYR A 37 9.15 11.58 -0.66
CA TYR A 37 9.42 12.50 0.45
C TYR A 37 8.43 13.66 0.47
N PRO A 38 8.16 14.24 1.66
CA PRO A 38 7.32 15.42 1.78
C PRO A 38 7.97 16.63 1.10
N GLU A 39 7.17 17.41 0.39
CA GLU A 39 7.56 18.69 -0.18
C GLU A 39 7.72 19.74 0.93
N ARG A 40 8.79 20.54 0.88
CA ARG A 40 9.20 21.43 1.98
C ARG A 40 9.13 22.93 1.69
N GLU A 41 9.20 23.35 0.43
CA GLU A 41 9.10 24.75 -0.02
C GLU A 41 9.02 24.77 -1.56
N GLU A 42 8.40 25.82 -2.12
CA GLU A 42 8.02 26.02 -3.53
C GLU A 42 9.17 25.81 -4.53
N LEU A 43 9.47 24.55 -4.85
CA LEU A 43 9.85 24.25 -6.20
C LEU A 43 8.59 24.47 -7.02
N ASN A 44 8.56 25.58 -7.76
CA ASN A 44 7.75 25.70 -8.98
C ASN A 44 8.20 24.61 -9.96
N SER A 45 7.96 23.36 -9.61
CA SER A 45 8.09 22.23 -10.49
C SER A 45 6.66 21.85 -10.84
N ASP A 46 6.18 22.46 -11.91
CA ASP A 46 5.23 21.83 -12.84
C ASP A 46 5.83 20.55 -13.46
N GLN A 47 6.64 19.80 -12.71
CA GLN A 47 6.98 18.43 -13.03
C GLN A 47 5.71 17.63 -12.75
N GLU A 48 4.84 17.54 -13.75
CA GLU A 48 3.87 16.46 -13.75
C GLU A 48 4.63 15.15 -13.69
N PHE A 49 4.71 14.57 -12.49
CA PHE A 49 5.26 13.25 -12.33
C PHE A 49 4.29 12.27 -12.99
N THR A 50 4.68 11.72 -14.14
CA THR A 50 3.91 10.68 -14.82
C THR A 50 4.03 9.38 -14.05
N ILE A 51 3.10 9.15 -13.14
CA ILE A 51 3.00 7.89 -12.40
C ILE A 51 2.54 6.79 -13.36
N LYS A 52 3.33 5.71 -13.46
CA LYS A 52 2.94 4.53 -14.23
C LYS A 52 1.95 3.69 -13.43
N THR A 53 1.05 2.99 -14.11
CA THR A 53 0.03 2.08 -13.54
C THR A 53 0.58 0.80 -12.89
N SER A 54 1.86 0.81 -12.51
CA SER A 54 2.52 -0.25 -11.74
C SER A 54 3.54 0.32 -10.74
N THR A 55 3.54 1.63 -10.54
CA THR A 55 4.46 2.30 -9.61
C THR A 55 4.02 1.98 -8.18
N LYS A 56 4.94 1.39 -7.41
CA LYS A 56 4.78 1.15 -5.97
C LYS A 56 5.56 2.23 -5.23
N ILE A 57 4.88 2.96 -4.35
CA ILE A 57 5.53 3.97 -3.50
C ILE A 57 5.28 3.72 -2.03
N ARG A 58 6.28 4.09 -1.23
CA ARG A 58 6.23 4.24 0.22
C ARG A 58 6.41 5.71 0.55
N LEU A 59 5.56 6.26 1.41
CA LEU A 59 5.74 7.62 1.89
C LEU A 59 6.75 7.66 3.05
N ALA A 60 7.70 8.58 3.00
CA ALA A 60 8.64 8.88 4.07
C ALA A 60 7.97 9.73 5.16
N LEU A 61 7.01 9.14 5.88
CA LEU A 61 6.29 9.81 6.97
C LEU A 61 7.22 10.22 8.12
N GLU A 62 8.34 9.50 8.28
CA GLU A 62 9.39 9.81 9.26
C GLU A 62 10.02 11.19 9.07
N ASP A 63 10.01 11.71 7.84
CA ASP A 63 10.64 12.98 7.51
C ASP A 63 9.71 14.17 7.71
N LEU A 64 8.47 13.95 8.16
CA LEU A 64 7.52 15.00 8.54
C LEU A 64 7.92 15.69 9.85
N ASN A 65 7.61 16.98 9.98
CA ASN A 65 7.90 17.72 11.20
C ASN A 65 6.88 17.33 12.29
N CYS A 66 7.32 17.30 13.54
CA CYS A 66 6.41 17.05 14.66
C CYS A 66 5.38 18.19 14.78
N PHE A 67 4.11 17.84 14.96
CA PHE A 67 2.95 18.74 14.96
C PHE A 67 2.64 19.42 13.62
N GLU A 68 3.19 18.91 12.52
CA GLU A 68 2.85 19.39 11.18
C GLU A 68 1.44 18.94 10.77
N VAL A 69 0.60 19.87 10.31
CA VAL A 69 -0.66 19.53 9.64
C VAL A 69 -0.32 18.92 8.28
N VAL A 70 -0.78 17.68 8.06
CA VAL A 70 -0.48 16.94 6.85
C VAL A 70 -1.66 17.02 5.91
N GLU A 71 -1.49 17.71 4.79
CA GLU A 71 -2.53 17.92 3.78
C GLU A 71 -1.93 17.77 2.38
N ASN A 72 -0.95 18.62 2.05
CA ASN A 72 -0.41 18.77 0.70
C ASN A 72 1.04 18.32 0.54
N GLN A 73 1.69 17.84 1.61
CA GLN A 73 3.11 17.46 1.59
C GLN A 73 3.46 16.40 0.53
N PHE A 74 2.50 15.59 0.11
CA PHE A 74 2.69 14.57 -0.94
C PHE A 74 1.87 14.85 -2.20
N GLN A 75 1.36 16.09 -2.37
CA GLN A 75 0.45 16.45 -3.46
C GLN A 75 1.11 16.27 -4.84
N HIS A 76 2.41 16.52 -4.96
CA HIS A 76 3.18 16.28 -6.18
C HIS A 76 3.15 14.81 -6.64
N TRP A 77 3.02 13.88 -5.68
CA TRP A 77 2.82 12.44 -5.93
C TRP A 77 1.35 12.06 -6.15
N GLY A 78 0.47 13.06 -6.25
CA GLY A 78 -0.96 12.88 -6.37
C GLY A 78 -1.63 12.37 -5.09
N ILE A 79 -1.02 12.54 -3.91
CA ILE A 79 -1.55 12.06 -2.63
C ILE A 79 -1.81 13.26 -1.73
N THR A 80 -3.03 13.38 -1.24
CA THR A 80 -3.41 14.41 -0.25
C THR A 80 -4.04 13.74 0.96
N PHE A 81 -3.85 14.34 2.12
CA PHE A 81 -4.38 13.87 3.38
C PHE A 81 -5.46 14.82 3.87
N ASN A 82 -6.50 14.26 4.49
CA ASN A 82 -7.55 15.01 5.15
C ASN A 82 -7.65 14.53 6.60
N ASN A 83 -7.76 15.49 7.52
CA ASN A 83 -7.80 15.23 8.97
C ASN A 83 -6.56 14.48 9.47
N ALA A 84 -5.36 14.99 9.11
CA ALA A 84 -4.09 14.36 9.45
C ALA A 84 -3.12 15.35 10.10
N ILE A 85 -2.44 14.89 11.16
CA ILE A 85 -1.32 15.60 11.79
C ILE A 85 -0.16 14.63 12.00
N ALA A 86 1.05 15.09 11.72
CA ALA A 86 2.27 14.38 12.05
C ALA A 86 2.64 14.62 13.51
N LEU A 87 3.02 13.59 14.25
CA LEU A 87 3.48 13.73 15.63
C LEU A 87 4.45 12.63 16.02
N GLN A 88 5.23 12.89 17.05
CA GLN A 88 6.06 11.87 17.71
C GLN A 88 5.36 11.46 19.02
N PRO A 89 4.83 10.23 19.12
CA PRO A 89 4.09 9.82 20.30
C PRO A 89 4.99 9.83 21.54
N SER A 90 4.55 10.50 22.61
CA SER A 90 5.21 10.43 23.92
C SER A 90 4.66 9.30 24.79
N ASN A 91 3.46 8.80 24.48
CA ASN A 91 2.83 7.67 25.16
C ASN A 91 3.38 6.34 24.59
N PRO A 92 4.10 5.52 25.39
CA PRO A 92 4.66 4.25 24.94
C PRO A 92 3.65 3.30 24.32
N ALA A 93 2.36 3.38 24.68
CA ALA A 93 1.31 2.50 24.14
C ALA A 93 1.08 2.63 22.63
N PHE A 94 1.59 3.72 22.04
CA PHE A 94 1.52 4.02 20.62
C PHE A 94 2.89 3.93 19.92
N VAL A 95 3.95 3.54 20.63
CA VAL A 95 5.31 3.57 20.11
C VAL A 95 5.72 2.19 19.58
N ILE A 96 5.82 2.03 18.26
CA ILE A 96 6.50 0.86 17.66
C ILE A 96 8.02 1.04 17.79
N LYS A 97 8.51 2.26 17.57
CA LYS A 97 9.91 2.66 17.75
C LYS A 97 9.96 4.08 18.32
N PRO A 98 10.79 4.35 19.34
CA PRO A 98 10.97 5.70 19.87
C PRO A 98 11.30 6.69 18.75
N THR A 99 10.89 7.95 18.94
CA THR A 99 11.19 9.10 18.04
C THR A 99 10.73 8.95 16.59
N THR A 100 9.84 8.01 16.28
CA THR A 100 9.29 7.86 14.92
C THR A 100 8.10 8.80 14.76
N THR A 101 8.14 9.64 13.72
CA THR A 101 6.99 10.47 13.33
C THR A 101 5.90 9.57 12.75
N VAL A 102 4.68 9.74 13.24
CA VAL A 102 3.49 9.01 12.80
C VAL A 102 2.40 9.99 12.39
N ILE A 103 1.45 9.54 11.57
CA ILE A 103 0.26 10.31 11.23
C ILE A 103 -0.87 9.94 12.18
N MET A 104 -1.52 10.92 12.78
CA MET A 104 -2.74 10.75 13.57
C MET A 104 -3.93 11.38 12.85
N GLY A 105 -5.08 10.73 12.97
CA GLY A 105 -6.37 11.31 12.57
C GLY A 105 -6.78 12.44 13.52
N ALA A 106 -6.62 13.70 13.12
CA ALA A 106 -6.93 14.88 13.94
C ALA A 106 -7.37 16.09 13.07
N PRO A 107 -8.24 16.99 13.56
CA PRO A 107 -8.79 17.07 14.92
C PRO A 107 -9.93 16.08 15.22
N LYS A 108 -10.54 15.47 14.20
CA LYS A 108 -11.57 14.44 14.38
C LYS A 108 -10.88 13.12 14.70
N GLY A 109 -10.76 12.81 15.99
CA GLY A 109 -10.17 11.56 16.45
C GLY A 109 -10.76 10.35 15.71
N GLY A 110 -9.90 9.39 15.37
CA GLY A 110 -10.34 8.10 14.86
C GLY A 110 -10.74 8.07 13.38
N HIS A 111 -10.57 9.15 12.63
CA HIS A 111 -10.76 9.17 11.18
C HIS A 111 -9.52 9.72 10.48
N LEU A 112 -9.09 9.12 9.38
CA LEU A 112 -8.01 9.61 8.53
C LEU A 112 -8.39 9.34 7.09
N GLU A 113 -8.38 10.37 6.25
CA GLU A 113 -8.73 10.25 4.84
C GLU A 113 -7.51 10.55 3.97
N ILE A 114 -7.36 9.79 2.90
CA ILE A 114 -6.29 9.95 1.91
C ILE A 114 -6.94 9.94 0.53
N ASN A 115 -6.68 10.98 -0.26
CA ASN A 115 -7.21 11.15 -1.59
C ASN A 115 -6.11 11.01 -2.65
N PHE A 116 -6.47 10.43 -3.79
CA PHE A 116 -5.57 10.13 -4.89
C PHE A 116 -5.97 10.87 -6.17
N LYS A 117 -5.09 11.73 -6.68
CA LYS A 117 -5.25 12.38 -8.00
C LYS A 117 -5.34 11.31 -9.10
N TYR A 118 -4.39 10.37 -9.08
CA TYR A 118 -4.32 9.25 -10.02
C TYR A 118 -4.98 8.00 -9.43
N PRO A 119 -5.64 7.15 -10.24
CA PRO A 119 -6.24 5.93 -9.73
C PRO A 119 -5.20 5.00 -9.09
N VAL A 120 -5.58 4.36 -8.00
CA VAL A 120 -4.73 3.44 -7.23
C VAL A 120 -5.36 2.05 -7.24
N GLN A 121 -4.54 1.00 -7.36
CA GLN A 121 -4.98 -0.39 -7.32
C GLN A 121 -4.95 -0.97 -5.91
N LYS A 122 -4.03 -0.49 -5.09
CA LYS A 122 -3.82 -1.04 -3.75
C LYS A 122 -3.21 -0.04 -2.80
N VAL A 123 -3.70 -0.06 -1.57
CA VAL A 123 -3.17 0.72 -0.45
C VAL A 123 -2.90 -0.22 0.70
N SER A 124 -1.78 -0.05 1.38
CA SER A 124 -1.54 -0.70 2.66
C SER A 124 -0.91 0.25 3.65
N GLY A 125 -1.32 0.14 4.91
CA GLY A 125 -0.77 0.92 6.00
C GLY A 125 -0.55 0.09 7.25
N ILE A 126 0.49 0.42 8.01
CA ILE A 126 0.73 -0.14 9.35
C ILE A 126 0.16 0.83 10.36
N ILE A 127 -0.79 0.36 11.15
CA ILE A 127 -1.51 1.17 12.12
C ILE A 127 -1.33 0.63 13.54
N THR A 128 -1.44 1.53 14.51
CA THR A 128 -1.72 1.19 15.91
C THR A 128 -3.00 1.89 16.31
N SER A 129 -3.93 1.17 16.94
CA SER A 129 -5.25 1.73 17.27
C SER A 129 -5.74 1.24 18.62
N SER A 130 -6.43 2.12 19.34
CA SER A 130 -7.07 1.79 20.62
C SER A 130 -8.41 1.06 20.46
N SER A 131 -8.90 0.90 19.23
CA SER A 131 -10.22 0.31 18.95
C SER A 131 -10.26 -0.40 17.60
N ALA A 132 -11.36 -1.09 17.32
CA ALA A 132 -11.58 -1.70 16.02
C ALA A 132 -11.44 -0.66 14.91
N THR A 133 -10.66 -1.02 13.88
CA THR A 133 -10.30 -0.10 12.80
C THR A 133 -10.63 -0.71 11.46
N VAL A 134 -11.21 0.08 10.56
CA VAL A 134 -11.54 -0.31 9.19
C VAL A 134 -10.75 0.57 8.22
N LEU A 135 -10.12 -0.05 7.23
CA LEU A 135 -9.60 0.60 6.04
C LEU A 135 -10.59 0.36 4.91
N SER A 136 -11.23 1.43 4.43
CA SER A 136 -12.18 1.38 3.32
C SER A 136 -11.60 2.09 2.10
N GLY A 137 -11.79 1.52 0.92
CA GLY A 137 -11.42 2.11 -0.37
C GLY A 137 -12.65 2.49 -1.19
N TYR A 138 -12.56 3.62 -1.89
CA TYR A 138 -13.65 4.23 -2.65
C TYR A 138 -13.23 4.59 -4.07
N ASP A 139 -14.15 4.49 -5.01
CA ASP A 139 -13.97 4.95 -6.39
C ASP A 139 -14.23 6.47 -6.55
N ALA A 140 -14.19 6.95 -7.80
CA ALA A 140 -14.40 8.36 -8.15
C ALA A 140 -15.83 8.87 -7.86
N GLU A 141 -16.82 7.98 -7.78
CA GLU A 141 -18.20 8.30 -7.45
C GLU A 141 -18.43 8.32 -5.93
N GLY A 142 -17.39 7.99 -5.15
CA GLY A 142 -17.49 7.89 -3.69
C GLY A 142 -18.13 6.58 -3.22
N LYS A 143 -18.30 5.60 -4.10
CA LYS A 143 -18.82 4.27 -3.72
C LYS A 143 -17.70 3.43 -3.13
N LYS A 144 -17.98 2.77 -2.01
CA LYS A 144 -17.05 1.83 -1.36
C LYS A 144 -16.86 0.61 -2.25
N VAL A 145 -15.63 0.36 -2.69
CA VAL A 145 -15.30 -0.77 -3.57
C VAL A 145 -14.67 -1.95 -2.82
N ALA A 146 -13.99 -1.68 -1.71
CA ALA A 146 -13.33 -2.72 -0.91
C ALA A 146 -13.09 -2.22 0.52
N GLU A 147 -12.95 -3.16 1.46
CA GLU A 147 -12.59 -2.85 2.84
C GLU A 147 -11.84 -4.00 3.51
N THR A 148 -11.11 -3.66 4.57
CA THR A 148 -10.50 -4.62 5.49
C THR A 148 -10.52 -4.02 6.90
N GLY A 149 -10.33 -4.82 7.94
CA GLY A 149 -10.34 -4.30 9.29
C GLY A 149 -9.49 -5.10 10.26
N MET A 150 -9.19 -4.46 11.38
CA MET A 150 -8.60 -5.04 12.57
C MET A 150 -9.65 -4.98 13.68
N SER A 151 -10.02 -6.14 14.20
CA SER A 151 -10.81 -6.24 15.42
C SER A 151 -9.92 -6.06 16.64
N VAL A 152 -10.43 -5.39 17.66
CA VAL A 152 -9.76 -5.25 18.95
C VAL A 152 -10.64 -5.91 20.00
N SER A 153 -10.06 -6.83 20.78
CA SER A 153 -10.78 -7.43 21.90
C SER A 153 -10.96 -6.40 23.01
N HIS A 154 -12.19 -6.25 23.51
CA HIS A 154 -12.48 -5.38 24.66
C HIS A 154 -11.84 -5.86 25.97
N HIS A 155 -11.19 -7.03 25.97
CA HIS A 155 -10.43 -7.58 27.11
C HIS A 155 -8.96 -7.12 27.16
N ILE A 156 -8.58 -6.06 26.43
CA ILE A 156 -7.34 -5.36 26.72
C ILE A 156 -7.49 -4.80 28.15
N SER A 157 -6.88 -5.45 29.12
CA SER A 157 -6.83 -4.94 30.50
C SER A 157 -6.23 -3.54 30.46
N SER A 158 -6.66 -2.64 31.35
CA SER A 158 -6.07 -1.30 31.43
C SER A 158 -4.56 -1.30 31.72
N ASP A 159 -3.99 -2.47 32.01
CA ASP A 159 -2.57 -2.73 32.24
C ASP A 159 -1.79 -3.13 30.98
N ALA A 160 -2.47 -3.33 29.84
CA ALA A 160 -1.80 -3.58 28.58
C ALA A 160 -1.12 -2.30 28.09
N LEU A 161 0.18 -2.21 28.34
CA LEU A 161 1.05 -1.11 27.96
C LEU A 161 1.10 -0.83 26.45
N ASN A 162 0.52 -1.66 25.58
CA ASN A 162 0.63 -1.56 24.13
C ASN A 162 -0.73 -1.77 23.43
N PHE A 163 -1.13 -0.81 22.60
CA PHE A 163 -2.29 -0.98 21.72
C PHE A 163 -1.99 -1.93 20.55
N PRO A 164 -2.99 -2.63 20.01
CA PRO A 164 -2.80 -3.55 18.89
C PRO A 164 -2.27 -2.82 17.66
N THR A 165 -1.32 -3.46 17.00
CA THR A 165 -0.69 -3.00 15.76
C THR A 165 -0.95 -4.01 14.66
N ALA A 166 -1.39 -3.54 13.49
CA ALA A 166 -1.64 -4.40 12.35
C ALA A 166 -1.33 -3.68 11.03
N GLN A 167 -1.04 -4.48 10.00
CA GLN A 167 -1.03 -3.99 8.63
C GLN A 167 -2.40 -4.19 8.02
N LEU A 168 -3.07 -3.10 7.64
CA LEU A 168 -4.29 -3.13 6.85
C LEU A 168 -3.94 -2.93 5.38
N LYS A 169 -4.63 -3.65 4.50
CA LYS A 169 -4.46 -3.57 3.05
C LYS A 169 -5.81 -3.67 2.35
N VAL A 170 -6.04 -2.76 1.41
CA VAL A 170 -7.20 -2.80 0.52
C VAL A 170 -6.71 -2.84 -0.93
N SER A 171 -7.42 -3.59 -1.77
CA SER A 171 -7.17 -3.69 -3.20
C SER A 171 -8.50 -3.51 -3.94
N GLY A 172 -8.50 -2.73 -5.01
CA GLY A 172 -9.70 -2.40 -5.77
C GLY A 172 -9.34 -1.74 -7.09
N PHE A 173 -10.28 -1.75 -8.02
CA PHE A 173 -10.08 -1.07 -9.30
C PHE A 173 -10.35 0.43 -9.13
N ASN A 174 -9.41 1.27 -9.61
CA ASN A 174 -9.53 2.72 -9.63
C ASN A 174 -9.88 3.37 -8.28
N LEU A 175 -9.19 3.00 -7.19
CA LEU A 175 -9.32 3.69 -5.91
C LEU A 175 -8.96 5.17 -6.07
N LYS A 176 -9.86 6.06 -5.66
CA LYS A 176 -9.65 7.51 -5.61
C LYS A 176 -9.54 8.05 -4.19
N LYS A 177 -10.01 7.28 -3.22
CA LYS A 177 -9.94 7.63 -1.81
C LYS A 177 -9.80 6.37 -0.97
N VAL A 178 -9.06 6.47 0.12
CA VAL A 178 -9.18 5.53 1.24
C VAL A 178 -9.43 6.28 2.54
N THR A 179 -10.09 5.59 3.47
CA THR A 179 -10.27 6.09 4.84
C THR A 179 -9.86 5.02 5.83
N PHE A 180 -9.09 5.41 6.84
CA PHE A 180 -8.97 4.65 8.07
C PHE A 180 -9.99 5.21 9.07
N GLY A 181 -10.89 4.36 9.54
CA GLY A 181 -11.95 4.73 10.46
C GLY A 181 -11.95 3.84 11.69
N THR A 182 -12.17 4.44 12.85
CA THR A 182 -12.34 3.76 14.13
C THR A 182 -13.63 4.24 14.79
N PHE A 183 -14.18 3.44 15.71
CA PHE A 183 -15.36 3.84 16.47
C PHE A 183 -14.92 4.46 17.81
N ASP A 184 -14.93 5.79 17.90
CA ASP A 184 -14.56 6.59 19.08
C ASP A 184 -13.15 6.31 19.65
N GLY A 185 -12.24 5.79 18.83
CA GLY A 185 -10.88 5.47 19.21
C GLY A 185 -9.82 6.44 18.69
N GLN A 186 -8.59 6.18 19.11
CA GLN A 186 -7.40 6.82 18.55
C GLN A 186 -6.70 5.85 17.60
N LEU A 187 -6.20 6.41 16.50
CA LEU A 187 -5.52 5.71 15.43
C LEU A 187 -4.25 6.50 15.10
N ILE A 188 -3.15 5.79 14.97
CA ILE A 188 -1.95 6.31 14.33
C ILE A 188 -1.52 5.40 13.17
N LEU A 189 -0.99 6.01 12.13
CA LEU A 189 -0.48 5.40 10.92
C LEU A 189 1.05 5.59 10.89
N HIS A 190 1.79 4.49 10.92
CA HIS A 190 3.25 4.47 10.94
C HIS A 190 3.85 4.43 9.53
N HIS A 191 3.20 3.72 8.63
CA HIS A 191 3.68 3.51 7.27
C HIS A 191 2.50 3.53 6.32
N LEU A 192 2.70 4.14 5.14
CA LEU A 192 1.74 4.11 4.05
C LEU A 192 2.44 3.69 2.75
N ARG A 193 1.85 2.72 2.06
CA ARG A 193 2.25 2.25 0.74
C ARG A 193 1.09 2.31 -0.22
N VAL A 194 1.37 2.72 -1.45
CA VAL A 194 0.40 2.92 -2.51
C VAL A 194 0.93 2.28 -3.79
N GLU A 195 0.07 1.60 -4.52
CA GLU A 195 0.37 0.98 -5.81
C GLU A 195 -0.66 1.49 -6.83
N PHE A 196 -0.18 2.30 -7.78
CA PHE A 196 -0.99 2.90 -8.86
C PHE A 196 -1.29 1.89 -9.95
#